data_AF-A0A2A5CTQ7-F1
#
_entry.id   AF-A0A2A5CTQ7-F1
#
_cell.length_a   1.000
_cell.length_b   1.000
_cell.length_c   1.000
_cell.angle_alpha   90.00
_cell.angle_beta   90.00
_cell.angle_gamma   90.00
#
_symmetry.space_group_name_H-M   'P 1'
#
loop_
_entity.id
_entity.type
_entity.pdbx_description
1 polymer ?
#
loop_
_entity_poly.entity_id
_entity_poly.type
_entity_poly.pdbx_seq_one_letter_code
_entity_poly.pdbx_strand_id
1 'polypeptide(L)'
;MTRTMTLRLDDETNERLSNLAGATERSKAYLATQALKLFLANNEWQVQEIKEAVAEADTANPSEFIDNEIVLSWMETWGSDDESQPPL
;
A
#
# COMPACT_ATOMS: atom_id res chain seq x y z
N MET A 1 -5.84 20.38 -18.29
CA MET A 1 -4.89 21.48 -17.96
C MET A 1 -3.65 20.88 -17.32
N THR A 2 -2.46 21.40 -17.64
CA THR A 2 -1.20 21.00 -16.98
C THR A 2 -0.79 22.05 -15.97
N ARG A 3 -0.11 21.63 -14.89
CA ARG A 3 0.40 22.51 -13.85
C ARG A 3 1.84 22.14 -13.56
N THR A 4 2.69 23.15 -13.36
CA THR A 4 4.12 22.96 -13.11
C THR A 4 4.40 23.09 -11.62
N MET A 5 5.29 22.24 -11.10
CA MET A 5 5.84 22.33 -9.75
C MET A 5 7.36 22.20 -9.82
N THR A 6 8.07 22.80 -8.86
CA THR A 6 9.52 22.65 -8.71
C THR A 6 9.80 21.62 -7.63
N LEU A 7 10.66 20.64 -7.92
CA LEU A 7 11.11 19.64 -6.95
C LEU A 7 12.51 19.98 -6.46
N ARG A 8 12.74 19.86 -5.15
CA ARG A 8 14.08 19.89 -4.57
C ARG A 8 14.55 18.45 -4.43
N LEU A 9 15.71 18.16 -5.01
CA LEU A 9 16.35 16.85 -4.97
C LEU A 9 17.74 17.04 -4.39
N ASP A 10 18.18 16.11 -3.56
CA ASP A 10 19.60 15.98 -3.24
C ASP A 10 20.40 15.54 -4.49
N ASP A 11 21.72 15.73 -4.42
CA ASP A 11 22.61 15.48 -5.56
C ASP A 11 22.56 14.02 -6.02
N GLU A 12 22.52 13.06 -5.08
CA GLU A 12 22.46 11.63 -5.38
C GLU A 12 21.18 11.28 -6.14
N THR A 13 20.03 11.73 -5.65
CA THR A 13 18.73 11.50 -6.30
C THR A 13 18.69 12.12 -7.70
N ASN A 14 19.22 13.35 -7.86
CA ASN A 14 19.26 14.01 -9.17
C ASN A 14 20.19 13.29 -10.16
N GLU A 15 21.32 12.75 -9.69
CA GLU A 15 22.25 11.96 -10.51
C GLU A 15 21.58 10.65 -10.97
N ARG A 16 21.00 9.89 -10.05
CA ARG A 16 20.26 8.65 -10.35
C ARG A 16 19.14 8.89 -11.36
N LEU A 17 18.37 9.97 -11.18
CA LEU A 17 17.31 10.35 -12.12
C LEU A 17 17.86 10.75 -13.50
N SER A 18 19.01 11.44 -13.53
CA SER A 18 19.67 11.85 -14.78
C SER A 18 20.19 10.63 -15.56
N ASN A 19 20.78 9.65 -14.87
CA ASN A 19 21.26 8.41 -15.48
C ASN A 19 20.10 7.58 -16.06
N LEU A 20 19.00 7.44 -15.32
CA LEU A 20 17.81 6.74 -15.79
C LEU A 20 17.15 7.45 -16.99
N ALA A 21 17.08 8.79 -16.95
CA ALA A 21 16.60 9.60 -18.06
C ALA A 21 17.42 9.35 -19.34
N GLY A 22 18.75 9.34 -19.23
CA GLY A 22 19.65 9.04 -20.35
C GLY A 22 19.45 7.63 -20.90
N ALA A 23 19.39 6.62 -20.02
CA ALA A 23 19.24 5.22 -20.44
C ALA A 23 17.87 4.89 -21.06
N THR A 24 16.84 5.68 -20.77
CA THR A 24 15.46 5.46 -21.25
C THR A 24 15.03 6.41 -22.36
N GLU A 25 15.90 7.34 -22.78
CA GLU A 25 15.60 8.42 -23.72
C GLU A 25 14.36 9.24 -23.30
N ARG A 26 14.22 9.49 -21.99
CA ARG A 26 13.12 10.27 -21.42
C ARG A 26 13.64 11.50 -20.69
N SER A 27 12.81 12.53 -20.56
CA SER A 27 13.14 13.68 -19.72
C SER A 27 13.00 13.33 -18.24
N LYS A 28 13.80 14.00 -17.38
CA LYS A 28 13.67 13.87 -15.92
C LYS A 28 12.26 14.20 -15.43
N ALA A 29 11.63 15.21 -16.01
CA ALA A 29 10.27 15.61 -15.68
C ALA A 29 9.26 14.50 -16.02
N TYR A 30 9.44 13.80 -17.15
CA TYR A 30 8.60 12.66 -17.51
C TYR A 30 8.71 11.53 -16.48
N LEU A 31 9.94 11.15 -16.11
CA LEU A 31 10.18 10.10 -15.13
C LEU A 31 9.68 10.48 -13.73
N ALA A 32 9.92 11.73 -13.29
CA ALA A 32 9.39 12.23 -12.02
C ALA A 32 7.86 12.22 -11.99
N THR A 33 7.20 12.60 -13.09
CA THR A 33 5.74 12.54 -13.21
C THR A 33 5.22 11.11 -13.17
N GLN A 34 5.90 10.18 -13.85
CA GLN A 34 5.55 8.75 -13.82
C GLN A 34 5.68 8.19 -12.41
N ALA A 35 6.79 8.47 -11.72
CA ALA A 35 7.02 8.04 -10.34
C ALA A 35 5.96 8.62 -9.39
N LEU A 36 5.60 9.90 -9.54
CA LEU A 36 4.56 10.54 -8.75
C LEU A 36 3.19 9.89 -8.97
N LYS A 37 2.82 9.56 -10.21
CA LYS A 37 1.57 8.86 -10.51
C LYS A 37 1.51 7.48 -9.86
N LEU A 38 2.60 6.72 -9.94
CA LEU A 38 2.68 5.41 -9.29
C LEU A 38 2.59 5.54 -7.76
N PHE A 39 3.28 6.52 -7.19
CA PHE A 39 3.21 6.80 -5.76
C PHE A 39 1.77 7.15 -5.33
N LEU A 40 1.09 8.05 -6.04
CA LEU A 40 -0.28 8.41 -5.74
C LEU A 40 -1.21 7.20 -5.85
N ALA A 41 -1.17 6.45 -6.95
CA ALA A 41 -2.04 5.28 -7.13
C ALA A 41 -1.87 4.25 -5.99
N ASN A 42 -0.63 3.95 -5.59
CA ASN A 42 -0.36 2.99 -4.52
C ASN A 42 -0.88 3.47 -3.16
N ASN A 43 -0.70 4.75 -2.84
CA ASN A 43 -1.09 5.30 -1.54
C ASN A 43 -2.59 5.58 -1.47
N GLU A 44 -3.19 6.10 -2.54
CA GLU A 44 -4.62 6.42 -2.60
C GLU A 44 -5.47 5.15 -2.48
N TRP A 45 -5.11 4.08 -3.19
CA TRP A 45 -5.77 2.79 -3.05
C TRP A 45 -5.68 2.28 -1.61
N GLN A 46 -4.48 2.20 -1.03
CA GLN A 46 -4.30 1.70 0.33
C GLN A 46 -5.07 2.53 1.36
N VAL A 47 -5.00 3.86 1.27
CA VAL A 47 -5.71 4.75 2.20
C VAL A 47 -7.22 4.61 2.04
N GLN A 48 -7.72 4.44 0.82
CA GLN A 48 -9.14 4.26 0.58
C GLN A 48 -9.65 2.94 1.16
N GLU A 49 -8.97 1.83 0.88
CA GLU A 49 -9.34 0.50 1.40
C GLU A 49 -9.34 0.47 2.94
N ILE A 50 -8.32 1.08 3.57
CA ILE A 50 -8.27 1.15 5.04
C ILE A 50 -9.47 1.94 5.58
N LYS A 51 -9.81 3.08 4.95
CA LYS A 51 -10.96 3.89 5.38
C LYS A 51 -12.27 3.15 5.21
N GLU A 52 -12.44 2.44 4.11
CA GLU A 52 -13.64 1.63 3.84
C GLU A 52 -13.76 0.49 4.84
N ALA A 53 -12.69 -0.29 5.06
CA ALA A 53 -12.67 -1.39 6.03
C ALA A 53 -12.96 -0.91 7.46
N VAL A 54 -12.41 0.24 7.87
CA VAL A 54 -12.70 0.83 9.19
C VAL A 54 -14.17 1.26 9.28
N ALA A 55 -14.71 1.92 8.25
CA ALA A 55 -16.10 2.34 8.23
C ALA A 55 -17.07 1.15 8.25
N GLU A 56 -16.76 0.08 7.51
CA GLU A 56 -17.50 -1.18 7.54
C GLU A 56 -17.48 -1.75 8.96
N ALA A 57 -16.29 -1.85 9.56
CA ALA A 57 -16.13 -2.40 10.90
C ALA A 57 -16.86 -1.59 11.98
N ASP A 58 -16.88 -0.26 11.88
CA ASP A 58 -17.61 0.63 12.79
C ASP A 58 -19.14 0.44 12.70
N THR A 59 -19.65 -0.06 11.56
CA THR A 59 -21.09 -0.33 11.35
C THR A 59 -21.50 -1.79 11.47
N ALA A 60 -20.54 -2.71 11.50
CA ALA A 60 -20.78 -4.15 11.55
C ALA A 60 -21.35 -4.59 12.90
N ASN A 61 -22.14 -5.66 12.89
CA ASN A 61 -22.68 -6.26 14.11
C ASN A 61 -21.55 -6.96 14.88
N PRO A 62 -21.52 -6.91 16.22
CA PRO A 62 -20.59 -7.72 17.02
C PRO A 62 -20.57 -9.22 16.65
N SER A 63 -21.67 -9.78 16.14
CA SER A 63 -21.73 -11.17 15.67
C SER A 63 -20.96 -11.48 14.39
N GLU A 64 -20.53 -10.45 13.65
CA GLU A 64 -19.74 -10.58 12.42
C GLU A 64 -18.23 -10.64 12.73
N PHE A 65 -17.84 -10.39 13.98
CA PHE A 65 -16.46 -10.52 14.45
C PHE A 65 -16.29 -11.76 15.33
N ILE A 66 -15.07 -12.29 15.33
CA ILE A 66 -14.66 -13.36 16.23
C ILE A 66 -13.74 -12.78 17.29
N ASP A 67 -13.92 -13.20 18.53
CA ASP A 67 -12.99 -12.87 19.60
C ASP A 67 -11.56 -13.29 19.27
N ASN A 68 -10.63 -12.36 19.50
CA ASN A 68 -9.21 -12.53 19.21
C ASN A 68 -8.63 -13.79 19.89
N GLU A 69 -9.08 -14.14 21.11
CA GLU A 69 -8.60 -15.33 21.80
C GLU A 69 -8.91 -16.64 21.05
N ILE A 70 -10.07 -16.71 20.39
CA ILE A 70 -10.49 -17.88 19.60
C ILE A 70 -9.61 -17.97 18.34
N VAL A 71 -9.40 -16.85 17.66
CA VAL A 71 -8.54 -16.77 16.47
C VAL A 71 -7.10 -17.16 16.80
N LEU A 72 -6.55 -16.65 17.91
CA LEU A 72 -5.19 -16.99 18.35
C LEU A 72 -5.06 -18.48 18.70
N SER A 73 -6.03 -19.05 19.41
CA SER A 73 -6.03 -20.48 19.76
C SER A 73 -6.03 -21.37 18.52
N TRP A 74 -6.80 -21.00 17.49
CA TRP A 74 -6.77 -21.71 16.21
C TRP A 74 -5.41 -21.53 15.51
N MET A 75 -4.90 -20.30 15.45
CA MET A 75 -3.64 -19.96 14.77
C MET A 75 -2.43 -20.69 15.36
N GLU A 76 -2.44 -21.03 16.65
CA GLU A 76 -1.40 -21.86 17.29
C GLU A 76 -1.33 -23.29 16.73
N THR A 77 -2.46 -23.83 16.30
CA THR A 77 -2.56 -25.17 15.71
C THR A 77 -2.42 -25.16 14.19
N TRP A 78 -2.47 -23.98 13.57
CA TRP A 78 -2.54 -23.83 12.12
C TRP A 78 -1.28 -24.36 11.42
N GLY A 79 -1.46 -25.27 10.45
CA GLY A 79 -0.36 -25.90 9.71
C GLY A 79 0.36 -27.02 10.46
N SER A 80 -0.16 -27.44 11.63
CA SER A 80 0.33 -28.61 12.38
C SER A 80 -0.49 -29.86 12.07
N ASP A 81 0.00 -31.03 12.50
CA ASP A 81 -0.72 -32.30 12.36
C ASP A 81 -2.03 -32.34 13.19
N ASP A 82 -2.16 -31.45 14.18
CA ASP A 82 -3.32 -31.31 15.07
C ASP A 82 -4.12 -30.02 14.80
N GLU A 83 -4.11 -29.52 13.56
CA GLU A 83 -4.82 -28.28 13.18
C GLU A 83 -6.31 -28.32 13.55
N SER A 84 -6.72 -27.35 14.38
CA SER A 84 -8.10 -27.19 14.80
C SER A 84 -8.94 -26.52 13.70
N GLN A 85 -10.28 -26.61 13.82
CA GLN A 85 -11.18 -26.01 12.83
C GLN A 85 -11.01 -24.48 12.83
N PRO A 86 -10.92 -23.85 11.63
CA PRO A 86 -10.87 -22.41 11.54
C PRO A 86 -12.12 -21.81 12.19
N PRO A 87 -11.98 -20.70 12.94
CA PRO A 87 -13.12 -19.98 13.42
C PRO A 87 -13.72 -19.23 12.21
N LEU A 88 -14.91 -19.70 11.78
CA LEU A 88 -15.71 -19.42 10.56
C LEU A 88 -15.71 -20.57 9.53
#